data_AF-Q4SP39-F1
#
_entry.id   AF-Q4SP39-F1
#
_cell.length_a   1.000
_cell.length_b   1.000
_cell.length_c   1.000
_cell.angle_alpha   90.00
_cell.angle_beta   90.00
_cell.angle_gamma   90.00
#
_symmetry.space_group_name_H-M   'P 1'
#
loop_
_entity.id
_entity.type
_entity.pdbx_description
1 polymer ?
#
loop_
_entity_poly.entity_id
_entity_poly.type
_entity_poly.pdbx_seq_one_letter_code
_entity_poly.pdbx_strand_id
1 'polypeptide(L)' 'CEDGQFQCNNRRCIPTIWRCDDDDDCSDNSDEENCRKCSDQ' A
#
# COMPACT_ATOMS: atom_id res chain seq x y z
N CYS A 1 1.75 9.11 9.74
CA CYS A 1 1.67 7.65 9.90
C CYS A 1 2.66 7.24 10.96
N GLU A 2 2.31 6.26 11.78
CA GLU A 2 3.15 5.73 12.85
C GLU A 2 4.19 4.73 12.31
N ASP A 3 5.08 4.27 13.18
CA ASP A 3 6.00 3.18 12.85
C ASP A 3 5.20 1.93 12.44
N GLY A 4 5.48 1.38 11.26
CA GLY A 4 4.71 0.26 10.68
C GLY A 4 3.45 0.65 9.90
N GLN A 5 3.22 1.94 9.62
CA GLN A 5 2.18 2.41 8.71
C GLN A 5 2.76 3.02 7.43
N PHE A 6 2.13 2.74 6.30
CA PHE A 6 2.40 3.38 5.01
C PHE A 6 1.51 4.61 4.83
N GLN A 7 2.09 5.70 4.32
CA GLN A 7 1.35 6.92 3.98
C GLN A 7 0.95 6.90 2.51
N CYS A 8 -0.36 6.83 2.27
CA CYS A 8 -0.98 6.94 0.96
C CYS A 8 -0.79 8.34 0.35
N ASN A 9 -0.97 8.47 -0.97
CA ASN A 9 -0.90 9.75 -1.67
C ASN A 9 -1.99 10.72 -1.19
N ASN A 10 -3.16 10.23 -0.81
CA ASN A 10 -4.25 10.99 -0.20
C ASN A 10 -4.01 11.32 1.29
N ARG A 11 -2.79 11.12 1.82
CA ARG A 11 -2.38 11.33 3.22
C ARG A 11 -3.08 10.41 4.24
N ARG A 12 -3.79 9.39 3.77
CA ARG A 12 -4.29 8.29 4.59
C ARG A 12 -3.11 7.44 5.09
N CYS A 13 -3.28 6.81 6.25
CA CYS A 13 -2.30 5.89 6.80
C CYS A 13 -2.93 4.51 6.86
N ILE A 14 -2.28 3.52 6.27
CA ILE A 14 -2.66 2.12 6.34
C ILE A 14 -1.52 1.32 6.97
N PRO A 15 -1.77 0.14 7.57
CA PRO A 15 -0.72 -0.79 7.96
C PRO A 15 0.21 -1.11 6.78
N THR A 16 1.54 -1.12 6.99
CA THR A 16 2.49 -1.47 5.91
C THR A 16 2.29 -2.88 5.37
N ILE A 17 1.63 -3.77 6.12
CA ILE A 17 1.26 -5.13 5.68
C ILE A 17 0.19 -5.16 4.58
N TRP A 18 -0.58 -4.08 4.44
CA TRP A 18 -1.62 -3.90 3.42
C TRP A 18 -1.07 -3.29 2.13
N ARG A 19 0.24 -2.99 2.07
CA ARG A 19 0.85 -2.51 0.85
C ARG A 19 1.16 -3.69 -0.07
N CYS A 20 0.66 -3.67 -1.30
CA CYS A 20 0.83 -4.72 -2.30
C CYS A 20 0.09 -6.01 -1.97
N ASP A 21 -1.13 -5.91 -1.46
CA ASP A 21 -1.96 -7.06 -1.10
C ASP A 21 -3.15 -7.33 -2.06
N ASP A 22 -3.15 -6.65 -3.22
CA ASP A 22 -4.18 -6.68 -4.24
C ASP A 22 -5.54 -6.05 -3.82
N ASP A 23 -5.61 -5.33 -2.69
CA ASP A 23 -6.76 -4.52 -2.26
C ASP A 23 -6.45 -3.00 -2.27
N ASP A 24 -7.48 -2.14 -2.40
CA ASP A 24 -7.31 -0.68 -2.36
C ASP A 24 -7.62 -0.17 -0.95
N ASP A 25 -6.65 -0.32 -0.05
CA ASP A 25 -6.77 0.15 1.33
C ASP A 25 -6.55 1.65 1.47
N CYS A 26 -5.79 2.24 0.53
CA CYS A 26 -5.57 3.68 0.49
C CYS A 26 -6.77 4.48 -0.06
N SER A 27 -7.76 3.84 -0.70
CA SER A 27 -8.88 4.45 -1.43
C SER A 27 -8.47 5.36 -2.61
N ASP A 28 -7.18 5.37 -2.93
CA ASP A 28 -6.56 6.04 -4.07
C ASP A 28 -5.55 5.12 -4.79
N ASN A 29 -5.54 3.82 -4.43
CA ASN A 29 -4.70 2.75 -4.93
C ASN A 29 -3.18 2.99 -4.79
N SER A 30 -2.76 3.97 -4.00
CA SER A 30 -1.33 4.33 -3.86
C SER A 30 -0.49 3.31 -3.09
N ASP A 31 -1.14 2.44 -2.34
CA ASP A 31 -0.59 1.23 -1.71
C ASP A 31 -0.30 0.09 -2.69
N GLU A 32 -1.09 -0.02 -3.75
CA GLU A 32 -0.89 -1.01 -4.81
C GLU A 32 0.00 -0.49 -5.96
N GLU A 33 0.32 0.81 -5.94
CA GLU A 33 1.25 1.40 -6.90
C GLU A 33 2.71 1.04 -6.60
N ASN A 34 3.49 0.81 -7.66
CA ASN A 34 4.91 0.44 -7.57
C ASN A 34 5.19 -0.86 -6.80
N CYS A 35 4.18 -1.70 -6.63
CA CYS A 35 4.35 -3.06 -6.16
C CYS A 35 5.20 -3.83 -7.18
N ARG A 36 6.48 -4.01 -6.84
CA ARG A 36 7.30 -5.02 -7.49
C ARG A 36 6.67 -6.36 -7.13
N LYS A 37 5.72 -6.82 -7.95
CA LYS A 37 5.21 -8.18 -7.90
C LYS A 37 6.42 -9.08 -8.07
N CYS A 38 7.00 -9.51 -6.95
CA CYS A 38 8.07 -10.47 -6.92
C CYS A 38 7.41 -11.82 -7.18
N SER A 39 7.04 -12.07 -8.44
CA SER A 39 6.60 -13.33 -9.10
C SER A 39 5.65 -12.96 -10.25
N ASP A 40 6.18 -12.67 -11.44
CA ASP A 40 5.99 -13.60 -12.56
C ASP A 40 6.25 -15.06 -12.13
N GLN A 41 5.17 -15.77 -11.85
CA GLN A 41 5.04 -17.21 -12.01
C GLN A 41 3.59 -17.54 -12.37
#